data_AF-A0A314UA51-F1
#
_entry.id   AF-A0A314UA51-F1
#
_cell.length_a   1.000
_cell.length_b   1.000
_cell.length_c   1.000
_cell.angle_alpha   90.00
_cell.angle_beta   90.00
_cell.angle_gamma   90.00
#
_symmetry.space_group_name_H-M   'P 1'
#
loop_
_entity.id
_entity.type
_entity.pdbx_description
1 polymer ?
#
loop_
_entity_poly.entity_id
_entity_poly.type
_entity_poly.pdbx_seq_one_letter_code
_entity_poly.pdbx_strand_id
1 'polypeptide(L)'
;MLYVFSSKFQIKVDGRLVFRPAETGYASCFGIPNELCDDDIKEILDLLTVSELREILCMLKQNCHRAMRKQDLIASLISLYKEELCPLLPCMVLDRTGACVRISLKAESLIWCAERLFFLNGEQDLSAFLLVDLGIVKYPNYKCIISQQIFSGRDGLLAYEEAIEVAQIIDEALDGSNIELVIKCIDIADSRISSESTQSLTSESMAPFLSCFSAKYVYSKVVLLGISFLEREHRYSDAIYLLKRLLKCFTCDGRRGYWTLRLSIDLEHMGYLNESLSVAENGLLDRWVRAGSRVALQRRVLRLGKPPRRWKTPSFAESVRRKIMEVHVQGRPLNSVIGMKSRFYGEDGEQCGVEKLALQHYAAEGWQGVHTESGIWLTIFGLLMWDIIFSDIPNVFRTRFQTAPLDLETDSFYLVRKSHIESHLQSIHDGMAEEILITSWELHEGTACRGVNWDRHSLSELRAAVTCIGGPCLASFCRHLAQDYRSWSSGMPDLLLWRFHGNYRGEAKLVEVKGPRDRLSEQQRAWLLLLMDCGFNAEADIDRENRKGAGGGALSLPFFAFQTLQIITTSFQSFPFHHKPSVFRYNYMFQ
;
A
#
# COMPACT_ATOMS: atom_id res chain seq x y z
N MET A 1 -1.91 -30.66 -4.27
CA MET A 1 -2.89 -30.66 -3.15
C MET A 1 -4.20 -29.95 -3.49
N LEU A 2 -4.23 -28.83 -4.24
CA LEU A 2 -5.50 -28.18 -4.63
C LEU A 2 -6.21 -28.78 -5.86
N TYR A 3 -5.50 -29.50 -6.75
CA TYR A 3 -6.16 -30.33 -7.79
C TYR A 3 -7.01 -31.48 -7.19
N VAL A 4 -6.71 -31.90 -5.96
CA VAL A 4 -7.49 -32.91 -5.23
C VAL A 4 -8.76 -32.30 -4.61
N PHE A 5 -8.79 -30.98 -4.39
CA PHE A 5 -9.99 -30.26 -3.94
C PHE A 5 -10.97 -29.98 -5.10
N SER A 6 -10.46 -29.73 -6.30
CA SER A 6 -11.28 -29.53 -7.51
C SER A 6 -11.88 -30.84 -8.06
N SER A 7 -11.16 -31.97 -7.98
CA SER A 7 -11.57 -33.21 -8.64
C SER A 7 -12.35 -34.21 -7.77
N LYS A 8 -12.76 -33.84 -6.54
CA LYS A 8 -13.49 -34.75 -5.61
C LYS A 8 -14.73 -34.16 -4.92
N PHE A 9 -15.27 -33.04 -5.41
CA PHE A 9 -16.59 -32.53 -4.99
C PHE A 9 -17.65 -32.61 -6.09
N GLN A 10 -17.64 -33.71 -6.86
CA GLN A 10 -18.82 -34.14 -7.62
C GLN A 10 -19.25 -35.52 -7.12
N ILE A 11 -20.24 -35.55 -6.22
CA ILE A 11 -21.03 -36.75 -5.95
C ILE A 11 -22.47 -36.41 -6.35
N LYS A 12 -22.83 -36.80 -7.58
CA LYS A 12 -24.23 -36.91 -8.00
C LYS A 12 -24.71 -38.31 -7.62
N VAL A 13 -25.68 -38.38 -6.72
CA VAL A 13 -26.61 -39.52 -6.62
C VAL A 13 -28.01 -38.91 -6.70
N ASP A 14 -28.78 -39.31 -7.72
CA ASP A 14 -30.19 -38.94 -7.94
C ASP A 14 -30.55 -37.44 -7.95
N GLY A 15 -29.75 -36.61 -8.61
CA GLY A 15 -30.16 -35.23 -8.95
C GLY A 15 -30.33 -34.26 -7.77
N ARG A 16 -29.96 -34.66 -6.54
CA ARG A 16 -29.89 -33.78 -5.37
C ARG A 16 -28.44 -33.70 -4.88
N LEU A 17 -27.87 -32.49 -4.88
CA LEU A 17 -26.58 -32.21 -4.25
C LEU A 17 -26.77 -32.26 -2.72
N VAL A 18 -26.46 -33.41 -2.12
CA VAL A 18 -26.39 -33.54 -0.66
C VAL A 18 -24.98 -33.12 -0.24
N PHE A 19 -24.78 -31.83 -0.04
CA PHE A 19 -23.61 -31.32 0.66
C PHE A 19 -23.73 -31.78 2.13
N ARG A 20 -22.89 -32.73 2.59
CA ARG A 20 -22.74 -33.06 4.02
C ARG A 20 -21.42 -32.50 4.64
N PRO A 21 -21.14 -31.19 4.64
CA PRO A 21 -20.03 -30.63 5.42
C PRO A 21 -20.09 -30.97 6.91
N ALA A 22 -21.31 -31.10 7.45
CA ALA A 22 -21.56 -31.35 8.86
C ALA A 22 -20.97 -32.68 9.36
N GLU A 23 -20.98 -33.73 8.52
CA GLU A 23 -20.39 -35.04 8.89
C GLU A 23 -18.87 -35.03 8.89
N THR A 24 -18.26 -34.09 8.16
CA THR A 24 -16.80 -33.94 8.04
C THR A 24 -16.22 -32.88 8.97
N GLY A 25 -17.05 -32.08 9.65
CA GLY A 25 -16.63 -31.02 10.57
C GLY A 25 -16.14 -29.72 9.90
N TYR A 26 -16.32 -29.57 8.59
CA TYR A 26 -15.89 -28.36 7.84
C TYR A 26 -16.95 -27.25 7.79
N ALA A 27 -18.21 -27.57 8.04
CA ALA A 27 -19.25 -26.56 8.22
C ALA A 27 -20.32 -27.08 9.20
N SER A 28 -20.95 -26.17 9.94
CA SER A 28 -22.09 -26.45 10.82
C SER A 28 -23.37 -25.86 10.23
N CYS A 29 -24.49 -26.57 10.42
CA CYS A 29 -25.80 -26.07 10.02
C CYS A 29 -26.57 -25.66 11.28
N PHE A 30 -27.19 -24.47 11.24
CA PHE A 30 -28.04 -23.95 12.29
C PHE A 30 -29.48 -23.99 11.80
N GLY A 31 -30.34 -24.69 12.53
CA GLY A 31 -31.74 -24.85 12.16
C GLY A 31 -32.66 -25.21 13.33
N ILE A 32 -32.14 -25.22 14.56
CA ILE A 32 -32.89 -25.58 15.76
C ILE A 32 -32.76 -24.43 16.78
N PRO A 33 -33.87 -23.79 17.21
CA PRO A 33 -33.84 -22.63 18.11
C PRO A 33 -33.15 -22.85 19.46
N ASN A 34 -33.10 -24.08 19.97
CA ASN A 34 -32.61 -24.42 21.31
C ASN A 34 -31.09 -24.63 21.41
N GLU A 35 -30.33 -24.46 20.32
CA GLU A 35 -28.88 -24.71 20.27
C GLU A 35 -28.04 -23.45 19.97
N LEU A 36 -28.66 -22.27 19.87
CA LEU A 36 -27.98 -21.02 19.49
C LEU A 36 -27.37 -20.32 20.71
N CYS A 37 -26.09 -19.97 20.64
CA CYS A 37 -25.44 -19.08 21.62
C CYS A 37 -25.62 -17.59 21.28
N ASP A 38 -25.29 -16.69 22.21
CA ASP A 38 -25.39 -15.23 22.03
C ASP A 38 -24.65 -14.73 20.77
N ASP A 39 -23.48 -15.29 20.48
CA ASP A 39 -22.68 -14.92 19.32
C ASP A 39 -23.32 -15.43 18.01
N ASP A 40 -24.01 -16.57 18.04
CA ASP A 40 -24.72 -17.11 16.88
C ASP A 40 -25.86 -16.19 16.45
N ILE A 41 -26.61 -15.66 17.41
CA ILE A 41 -27.73 -14.75 17.10
C ILE A 41 -27.23 -13.45 16.51
N LYS A 42 -26.12 -12.89 17.02
CA LYS A 42 -25.53 -11.67 16.45
C LYS A 42 -25.17 -11.86 14.97
N GLU A 43 -24.48 -12.94 14.64
CA GLU A 43 -24.09 -13.24 13.26
C GLU A 43 -25.30 -13.48 12.34
N ILE A 44 -26.35 -14.17 12.83
CA ILE A 44 -27.56 -14.42 12.04
C ILE A 44 -28.36 -13.13 11.82
N LEU A 45 -28.42 -12.23 12.81
CA LEU A 45 -29.04 -10.92 12.66
C LEU A 45 -28.31 -10.05 11.62
N ASP A 46 -26.98 -10.19 11.50
CA ASP A 46 -26.21 -9.54 10.45
C ASP A 46 -26.55 -10.04 9.03
N LEU A 47 -27.16 -11.23 8.87
CA LEU A 47 -27.66 -11.73 7.58
C LEU A 47 -29.00 -11.12 7.16
N LEU A 48 -29.72 -10.48 8.08
CA LEU A 48 -31.01 -9.88 7.80
C LEU A 48 -30.86 -8.52 7.12
N THR A 49 -31.79 -8.23 6.23
CA THR A 49 -31.98 -6.90 5.64
C THR A 49 -32.55 -5.94 6.68
N VAL A 50 -32.38 -4.63 6.46
CA VAL A 50 -32.95 -3.61 7.35
C VAL A 50 -34.47 -3.76 7.45
N SER A 51 -35.15 -4.14 6.37
CA SER A 51 -36.59 -4.38 6.37
C SER A 51 -36.99 -5.57 7.26
N GLU A 52 -36.30 -6.71 7.13
CA GLU A 52 -36.56 -7.89 7.96
C GLU A 52 -36.30 -7.61 9.45
N LEU A 53 -35.21 -6.91 9.79
CA LEU A 53 -34.91 -6.51 11.17
C LEU A 53 -36.00 -5.60 11.77
N ARG A 54 -36.56 -4.69 10.97
CA ARG A 54 -37.64 -3.80 11.41
C ARG A 54 -38.95 -4.55 11.62
N GLU A 55 -39.29 -5.49 10.74
CA GLU A 55 -40.46 -6.34 10.92
C GLU A 55 -40.40 -7.13 12.23
N ILE A 56 -39.24 -7.70 12.56
CA ILE A 56 -39.03 -8.42 13.82
C ILE A 56 -39.24 -7.48 15.01
N LEU A 57 -38.62 -6.28 15.01
CA LEU A 57 -38.83 -5.28 16.07
C LEU A 57 -40.29 -4.84 16.19
N CYS A 58 -41.00 -4.66 15.08
CA CYS A 58 -42.42 -4.31 15.07
C CYS A 58 -43.28 -5.44 15.67
N MET A 59 -42.98 -6.71 15.33
CA MET A 59 -43.66 -7.87 15.92
C MET A 59 -43.43 -7.97 17.43
N LEU A 60 -42.27 -7.53 17.92
CA LEU A 60 -41.94 -7.44 19.34
C LEU A 60 -42.53 -6.20 20.05
N LYS A 61 -43.30 -5.37 19.35
CA LYS A 61 -43.89 -4.12 19.85
C LYS A 61 -42.86 -3.13 20.41
N GLN A 62 -41.65 -3.15 19.88
CA GLN A 62 -40.57 -2.25 20.27
C GLN A 62 -40.58 -0.98 19.41
N ASN A 63 -40.11 0.13 19.98
CA ASN A 63 -40.04 1.41 19.27
C ASN A 63 -39.03 1.32 18.12
N CYS A 64 -39.53 1.36 16.88
CA CYS A 64 -38.70 1.34 15.69
C CYS A 64 -38.83 2.68 14.95
N HIS A 65 -37.72 3.43 14.85
CA HIS A 65 -37.69 4.68 14.09
C HIS A 65 -37.15 4.45 12.68
N ARG A 66 -37.75 5.10 11.67
CA ARG A 66 -37.32 4.97 10.26
C ARG A 66 -35.88 5.38 9.99
N ALA A 67 -35.24 6.14 10.89
CA ALA A 67 -33.87 6.63 10.76
C ALA A 67 -32.79 5.71 11.38
N MET A 68 -33.17 4.63 12.08
CA MET A 68 -32.19 3.73 12.71
C MET A 68 -31.35 2.99 11.67
N ARG A 69 -30.04 2.93 11.93
CA ARG A 69 -29.08 2.16 11.10
C ARG A 69 -29.20 0.67 11.41
N LYS A 70 -28.71 -0.17 10.49
CA LYS A 70 -28.73 -1.63 10.65
C LYS A 70 -28.13 -2.07 11.99
N GLN A 71 -26.98 -1.53 12.36
CA GLN A 71 -26.29 -1.86 13.61
C GLN A 71 -27.08 -1.44 14.87
N ASP A 72 -27.81 -0.32 14.82
CA ASP A 72 -28.66 0.11 15.95
C ASP A 72 -29.84 -0.85 16.16
N LEU A 73 -30.40 -1.38 15.07
CA LEU A 73 -31.49 -2.36 15.09
C LEU A 73 -31.00 -3.71 15.65
N ILE A 74 -29.82 -4.15 15.20
CA ILE A 74 -29.17 -5.37 15.70
C ILE A 74 -28.82 -5.25 17.18
N ALA A 75 -28.22 -4.14 17.61
CA ALA A 75 -27.90 -3.88 19.01
C ALA A 75 -29.15 -3.92 19.91
N SER A 76 -30.27 -3.35 19.43
CA SER A 76 -31.54 -3.37 20.15
C SER A 76 -32.08 -4.79 20.32
N LEU A 77 -32.03 -5.61 19.26
CA LEU A 77 -32.45 -7.01 19.31
C LEU A 77 -31.55 -7.86 20.20
N ILE A 78 -30.23 -7.62 20.19
CA ILE A 78 -29.27 -8.31 21.07
C ILE A 78 -29.52 -7.95 22.54
N SER A 79 -29.81 -6.68 22.86
CA SER A 79 -30.15 -6.27 24.24
C SER A 79 -31.37 -7.03 24.75
N LEU A 80 -32.42 -7.13 23.93
CA LEU A 80 -33.66 -7.84 24.26
C LEU A 80 -33.45 -9.35 24.45
N TYR A 81 -32.52 -9.92 23.69
CA TYR A 81 -32.14 -11.32 23.84
C TYR A 81 -31.38 -11.57 25.14
N LYS A 82 -30.36 -10.76 25.43
CA LYS A 82 -29.50 -10.88 26.62
C LYS A 82 -30.24 -10.63 27.93
N GLU A 83 -31.26 -9.78 27.92
CA GLU A 83 -32.11 -9.51 29.08
C GLU A 83 -33.20 -10.58 29.27
N GLU A 84 -33.20 -11.67 28.46
CA GLU A 84 -34.22 -12.74 28.43
C GLU A 84 -35.67 -12.23 28.25
N LEU A 85 -35.84 -10.99 27.79
CA LEU A 85 -37.13 -10.34 27.62
C LEU A 85 -37.94 -10.92 26.45
N CYS A 86 -37.30 -11.65 25.54
CA CYS A 86 -37.97 -12.27 24.40
C CYS A 86 -37.42 -13.66 24.03
N PRO A 87 -37.97 -14.75 24.61
CA PRO A 87 -37.57 -16.11 24.26
C PRO A 87 -37.99 -16.55 22.84
N LEU A 88 -38.85 -15.77 22.17
CA LEU A 88 -39.32 -16.07 20.81
C LEU A 88 -38.41 -15.51 19.70
N LEU A 89 -37.46 -14.64 20.04
CA LEU A 89 -36.58 -14.00 19.07
C LEU A 89 -35.82 -15.01 18.18
N PRO A 90 -35.20 -16.10 18.71
CA PRO A 90 -34.49 -17.07 17.88
C PRO A 90 -35.41 -17.72 16.83
N CYS A 91 -36.64 -18.07 17.20
CA CYS A 91 -37.63 -18.62 16.27
C CYS A 91 -38.00 -17.61 15.18
N MET A 92 -38.27 -16.35 15.54
CA MET A 92 -38.63 -15.30 14.57
C MET A 92 -37.51 -15.00 13.58
N VAL A 93 -36.25 -15.05 14.04
CA VAL A 93 -35.06 -14.84 13.20
C VAL A 93 -34.85 -16.05 12.27
N LEU A 94 -35.00 -17.27 12.77
CA LEU A 94 -34.89 -18.50 11.97
C LEU A 94 -36.03 -18.64 10.95
N ASP A 95 -37.25 -18.21 11.27
CA ASP A 95 -38.39 -18.18 10.34
C ASP A 95 -38.11 -17.28 9.12
N ARG A 96 -37.28 -16.25 9.28
CA ARG A 96 -36.89 -15.32 8.20
C ARG A 96 -35.63 -15.76 7.45
N THR A 97 -34.65 -16.30 8.17
CA THR A 97 -33.36 -16.69 7.56
C THR A 97 -33.39 -18.08 6.93
N GLY A 98 -34.25 -18.97 7.42
CA GLY A 98 -34.22 -20.40 7.09
C GLY A 98 -33.04 -21.10 7.75
N ALA A 99 -32.66 -22.27 7.23
CA ALA A 99 -31.43 -22.92 7.65
C ALA A 99 -30.21 -22.06 7.28
N CYS A 100 -29.29 -21.90 8.23
CA CYS A 100 -28.03 -21.19 8.02
C CYS A 100 -26.87 -22.18 8.06
N VAL A 101 -25.81 -21.91 7.31
CA VAL A 101 -24.57 -22.69 7.33
C VAL A 101 -23.43 -21.77 7.73
N ARG A 102 -22.60 -22.22 8.68
CA ARG A 102 -21.34 -21.56 9.03
C ARG A 102 -20.19 -22.45 8.65
N ILE A 103 -19.18 -21.89 8.00
CA ILE A 103 -17.89 -22.57 7.80
C ILE A 103 -17.22 -22.72 9.17
N SER A 104 -16.71 -23.90 9.50
CA SER A 104 -16.07 -24.09 10.80
C SER A 104 -14.80 -23.25 10.88
N LEU A 105 -14.50 -22.67 12.06
CA LEU A 105 -13.29 -21.87 12.26
C LEU A 105 -12.01 -22.63 11.86
N LYS A 106 -11.98 -23.95 12.09
CA LYS A 106 -10.87 -24.81 11.66
C LYS A 106 -10.71 -24.86 10.13
N ALA A 107 -11.81 -24.90 9.40
CA ALA A 107 -11.80 -24.89 7.94
C ALA A 107 -11.36 -23.51 7.42
N GLU A 108 -11.88 -22.44 8.02
CA GLU A 108 -11.51 -21.07 7.69
C GLU A 108 -10.01 -20.83 7.92
N SER A 109 -9.47 -21.17 9.09
CA SER A 109 -8.03 -21.06 9.38
C SER A 109 -7.18 -21.88 8.42
N LEU A 110 -7.63 -23.08 8.03
CA LEU A 110 -6.90 -23.92 7.08
C LEU A 110 -6.85 -23.30 5.68
N ILE A 111 -7.97 -22.78 5.19
CA ILE A 111 -8.05 -22.12 3.87
C ILE A 111 -7.20 -20.86 3.87
N TRP A 112 -7.32 -20.05 4.92
CA TRP A 112 -6.49 -18.86 5.11
C TRP A 112 -5.00 -19.19 5.10
N CYS A 113 -4.57 -20.20 5.85
CA CYS A 113 -3.19 -20.67 5.84
C CYS A 113 -2.73 -21.07 4.42
N ALA A 114 -3.57 -21.84 3.70
CA ALA A 114 -3.27 -22.29 2.35
C ALA A 114 -3.18 -21.14 1.33
N GLU A 115 -4.12 -20.18 1.36
CA GLU A 115 -4.10 -19.00 0.48
C GLU A 115 -2.82 -18.20 0.68
N ARG A 116 -2.42 -17.97 1.93
CA ARG A 116 -1.24 -17.18 2.24
C ARG A 116 0.06 -17.84 1.84
N LEU A 117 0.17 -19.16 2.06
CA LEU A 117 1.32 -19.94 1.60
C LEU A 117 1.41 -20.00 0.08
N PHE A 118 0.27 -19.88 -0.61
CA PHE A 118 0.21 -19.90 -2.06
C PHE A 118 0.51 -18.53 -2.68
N PHE A 119 -0.20 -17.48 -2.31
CA PHE A 119 -0.06 -16.15 -2.92
C PHE A 119 1.12 -15.35 -2.36
N LEU A 120 1.50 -15.60 -1.10
CA LEU A 120 2.57 -14.87 -0.40
C LEU A 120 2.34 -13.35 -0.38
N ASN A 121 1.09 -12.95 -0.54
CA ASN A 121 0.58 -11.60 -0.46
C ASN A 121 -0.91 -11.68 -0.09
N GLY A 122 -1.49 -10.53 0.11
CA GLY A 122 -2.85 -10.33 0.55
C GLY A 122 -3.80 -9.84 -0.51
N GLU A 123 -3.28 -9.28 -1.59
CA GLU A 123 -4.07 -8.67 -2.64
C GLU A 123 -4.86 -9.73 -3.41
N GLN A 124 -4.39 -10.98 -3.37
CA GLN A 124 -4.98 -12.12 -4.05
C GLN A 124 -5.66 -13.08 -3.08
N ASP A 125 -6.78 -13.62 -3.51
CA ASP A 125 -7.52 -14.70 -2.85
C ASP A 125 -7.87 -15.81 -3.86
N LEU A 126 -8.63 -16.81 -3.44
CA LEU A 126 -9.08 -17.89 -4.33
C LEU A 126 -9.84 -17.41 -5.60
N SER A 127 -10.37 -16.17 -5.64
CA SER A 127 -11.00 -15.64 -6.86
C SER A 127 -10.00 -15.40 -7.99
N ALA A 128 -8.70 -15.27 -7.69
CA ALA A 128 -7.66 -15.13 -8.69
C ALA A 128 -7.60 -16.32 -9.66
N PHE A 129 -7.98 -17.53 -9.22
CA PHE A 129 -8.08 -18.69 -10.10
C PHE A 129 -9.23 -18.52 -11.12
N LEU A 130 -10.39 -18.07 -10.65
CA LEU A 130 -11.55 -17.81 -11.51
C LEU A 130 -11.26 -16.72 -12.54
N LEU A 131 -10.57 -15.65 -12.14
CA LEU A 131 -10.19 -14.57 -13.05
C LEU A 131 -9.24 -15.04 -14.17
N VAL A 132 -8.37 -16.02 -13.88
CA VAL A 132 -7.51 -16.65 -14.90
C VAL A 132 -8.32 -17.57 -15.81
N ASP A 133 -9.18 -18.41 -15.24
CA ASP A 133 -10.01 -19.35 -16.02
C ASP A 133 -10.99 -18.62 -16.94
N LEU A 134 -11.51 -17.46 -16.52
CA LEU A 134 -12.33 -16.57 -17.32
C LEU A 134 -11.52 -15.76 -18.36
N GLY A 135 -10.19 -15.83 -18.34
CA GLY A 135 -9.32 -15.07 -19.22
C GLY A 135 -9.28 -13.56 -18.93
N ILE A 136 -9.79 -13.12 -17.78
CA ILE A 136 -9.81 -11.72 -17.35
C ILE A 136 -8.40 -11.27 -16.93
N VAL A 137 -7.66 -12.16 -16.25
CA VAL A 137 -6.29 -11.90 -15.80
C VAL A 137 -5.34 -12.89 -16.46
N LYS A 138 -4.27 -12.37 -17.05
CA LYS A 138 -3.17 -13.17 -17.60
C LYS A 138 -1.91 -12.90 -16.80
N TYR A 139 -1.23 -13.94 -16.34
CA TYR A 139 0.06 -13.80 -15.64
C TYR A 139 1.25 -13.95 -16.59
N PRO A 140 2.40 -13.31 -16.29
CA PRO A 140 3.62 -13.43 -17.07
C PRO A 140 4.14 -14.87 -17.10
N ASN A 141 4.87 -15.21 -18.16
CA ASN A 141 5.50 -16.51 -18.28
C ASN A 141 6.92 -16.47 -17.68
N TYR A 142 7.15 -17.24 -16.63
CA TYR A 142 8.44 -17.38 -15.95
C TYR A 142 8.54 -18.77 -15.32
N LYS A 143 9.76 -19.19 -14.95
CA LYS A 143 9.98 -20.48 -14.27
C LYS A 143 9.99 -20.32 -12.75
N CYS A 144 9.26 -21.19 -12.07
CA CYS A 144 9.32 -21.31 -10.61
C CYS A 144 10.49 -22.22 -10.22
N ILE A 145 11.67 -21.64 -10.00
CA ILE A 145 12.89 -22.36 -9.59
C ILE A 145 13.00 -22.30 -8.07
N ILE A 146 12.41 -23.28 -7.38
CA ILE A 146 12.35 -23.31 -5.91
C ILE A 146 13.50 -24.16 -5.37
N SER A 147 14.42 -23.53 -4.64
CA SER A 147 15.54 -24.20 -3.95
C SER A 147 15.57 -23.96 -2.44
N GLN A 148 14.84 -22.95 -1.95
CA GLN A 148 14.77 -22.60 -0.52
C GLN A 148 13.34 -22.65 0.01
N GLN A 149 13.19 -23.09 1.25
CA GLN A 149 11.93 -23.00 1.99
C GLN A 149 11.79 -21.60 2.61
N ILE A 150 10.55 -21.08 2.68
CA ILE A 150 10.27 -19.82 3.38
C ILE A 150 10.34 -20.03 4.88
N PHE A 151 9.66 -21.08 5.35
CA PHE A 151 9.59 -21.44 6.76
C PHE A 151 10.47 -22.67 6.99
N SER A 152 11.33 -22.60 8.00
CA SER A 152 12.20 -23.71 8.41
C SER A 152 11.40 -24.90 8.95
N GLY A 153 10.18 -24.68 9.43
CA GLY A 153 9.26 -25.69 9.94
C GLY A 153 7.92 -25.11 10.37
N ARG A 154 7.07 -25.97 10.93
CA ARG A 154 5.72 -25.61 11.38
C ARG A 154 5.72 -24.48 12.41
N ASP A 155 6.66 -24.50 13.35
CA ASP A 155 6.72 -23.50 14.42
C ASP A 155 7.00 -22.08 13.88
N GLY A 156 7.83 -21.99 12.83
CA GLY A 156 8.10 -20.71 12.16
C GLY A 156 6.87 -20.16 11.43
N LEU A 157 6.07 -21.05 10.81
CA LEU A 157 4.79 -20.66 10.20
C LEU A 157 3.78 -20.21 11.26
N LEU A 158 3.62 -20.96 12.35
CA LEU A 158 2.69 -20.60 13.42
C LEU A 158 3.06 -19.27 14.08
N ALA A 159 4.36 -19.03 14.32
CA ALA A 159 4.81 -17.75 14.87
C ALA A 159 4.54 -16.58 13.91
N TYR A 160 4.67 -16.82 12.60
CA TYR A 160 4.31 -15.84 11.57
C TYR A 160 2.80 -15.56 11.58
N GLU A 161 1.97 -16.60 11.66
CA GLU A 161 0.51 -16.48 11.77
C GLU A 161 0.08 -15.71 13.02
N GLU A 162 0.64 -16.04 14.21
CA GLU A 162 0.39 -15.30 15.45
C GLU A 162 0.72 -13.81 15.29
N ALA A 163 1.85 -13.48 14.67
CA ALA A 163 2.24 -12.10 14.45
C ALA A 163 1.26 -11.35 13.54
N ILE A 164 0.66 -12.04 12.56
CA ILE A 164 -0.38 -11.48 11.70
C ILE A 164 -1.67 -11.26 12.48
N GLU A 165 -2.09 -12.22 13.30
CA GLU A 165 -3.30 -12.06 14.12
C GLU A 165 -3.16 -10.83 15.03
N VAL A 166 -2.00 -10.61 15.63
CA VAL A 166 -1.71 -9.38 16.39
C VAL A 166 -1.79 -8.13 15.51
N ALA A 167 -1.31 -8.20 14.26
CA ALA A 167 -1.41 -7.09 13.31
C ALA A 167 -2.86 -6.76 12.92
N GLN A 168 -3.71 -7.77 12.80
CA GLN A 168 -5.15 -7.59 12.58
C GLN A 168 -5.84 -6.95 13.79
N ILE A 169 -5.55 -7.46 14.99
CA ILE A 169 -6.19 -6.98 16.22
C ILE A 169 -5.86 -5.50 16.45
N ILE A 170 -4.62 -5.06 16.20
CA ILE A 170 -4.29 -3.64 16.36
C ILE A 170 -5.00 -2.76 15.32
N ASP A 171 -5.15 -3.21 14.07
CA ASP A 171 -5.88 -2.46 13.04
C ASP A 171 -7.36 -2.30 13.43
N GLU A 172 -8.02 -3.40 13.80
CA GLU A 172 -9.41 -3.38 14.26
C GLU A 172 -9.59 -2.54 15.53
N ALA A 173 -8.63 -2.60 16.46
CA ALA A 173 -8.66 -1.81 17.68
C ALA A 173 -8.48 -0.31 17.42
N LEU A 174 -7.69 0.08 16.42
CA LEU A 174 -7.54 1.49 16.02
C LEU A 174 -8.84 2.02 15.40
N ASP A 175 -9.49 1.22 14.54
CA ASP A 175 -10.79 1.59 13.95
C ASP A 175 -11.89 1.66 15.02
N GLY A 176 -11.90 0.70 15.94
CA GLY A 176 -12.83 0.65 17.08
C GLY A 176 -12.48 1.62 18.22
N SER A 177 -11.38 2.38 18.12
CA SER A 177 -10.86 3.27 19.18
C SER A 177 -10.62 2.59 20.54
N ASN A 178 -10.26 1.30 20.55
CA ASN A 178 -9.95 0.52 21.75
C ASN A 178 -8.48 0.67 22.15
N ILE A 179 -8.18 1.72 22.92
CA ILE A 179 -6.82 2.08 23.35
C ILE A 179 -6.12 0.95 24.13
N GLU A 180 -6.86 0.20 24.96
CA GLU A 180 -6.28 -0.86 25.79
C GLU A 180 -5.74 -2.01 24.94
N LEU A 181 -6.49 -2.44 23.92
CA LEU A 181 -6.03 -3.46 22.98
C LEU A 181 -4.86 -2.98 22.14
N VAL A 182 -4.86 -1.72 21.70
CA VAL A 182 -3.72 -1.14 20.96
C VAL A 182 -2.44 -1.22 21.79
N ILE A 183 -2.48 -0.80 23.06
CA ILE A 183 -1.30 -0.86 23.94
C ILE A 183 -0.84 -2.31 24.15
N LYS A 184 -1.76 -3.26 24.39
CA LYS A 184 -1.41 -4.68 24.53
C LYS A 184 -0.72 -5.24 23.29
N CYS A 185 -1.22 -4.89 22.09
CA CYS A 185 -0.60 -5.33 20.84
C CYS A 185 0.82 -4.77 20.66
N ILE A 186 1.03 -3.50 21.05
CA ILE A 186 2.35 -2.87 21.04
C ILE A 186 3.32 -3.60 21.97
N ASP A 187 2.90 -3.88 23.20
CA ASP A 187 3.72 -4.55 24.21
C ASP A 187 4.10 -5.97 23.78
N ILE A 188 3.13 -6.73 23.24
CA ILE A 188 3.37 -8.05 22.65
C ILE A 188 4.42 -7.92 21.53
N ALA A 189 4.21 -7.01 20.57
CA ALA A 189 5.11 -6.87 19.44
C ALA A 189 6.53 -6.45 19.84
N ASP A 190 6.70 -5.50 20.77
CA ASP A 190 8.03 -5.07 21.23
C ASP A 190 8.76 -6.20 21.97
N SER A 191 8.06 -6.97 22.80
CA SER A 191 8.64 -8.13 23.50
C SER A 191 9.14 -9.19 22.51
N ARG A 192 8.37 -9.47 21.45
CA ARG A 192 8.68 -10.49 20.43
C ARG A 192 9.81 -10.07 19.48
N ILE A 193 9.96 -8.78 19.20
CA ILE A 193 11.13 -8.27 18.46
C ILE A 193 12.44 -8.45 19.26
N SER A 194 12.34 -8.50 20.59
CA SER A 194 13.47 -8.57 21.53
C SER A 194 13.94 -9.98 21.85
N SER A 195 13.01 -10.93 21.94
CA SER A 195 13.26 -12.26 22.51
C SER A 195 14.15 -13.16 21.65
N GLU A 196 14.36 -12.83 20.38
CA GLU A 196 15.33 -13.52 19.52
C GLU A 196 16.70 -12.83 19.57
N SER A 197 17.34 -12.92 20.74
CA SER A 197 18.78 -12.82 20.83
C SER A 197 19.36 -14.22 21.05
N THR A 198 20.26 -14.62 20.14
CA THR A 198 21.11 -15.82 20.24
C THR A 198 20.50 -17.14 19.76
N GLN A 199 19.96 -17.19 18.54
CA GLN A 199 20.21 -18.37 17.71
C GLN A 199 21.37 -18.05 16.77
N SER A 200 22.51 -18.64 17.16
CA SER A 200 23.69 -19.06 16.41
C SER A 200 23.93 -18.51 15.01
N LEU A 201 25.23 -18.30 14.77
CA LEU A 201 25.97 -18.18 13.51
C LEU A 201 25.73 -19.35 12.52
N THR A 202 24.48 -19.72 12.26
CA THR A 202 24.05 -20.80 11.36
C THR A 202 22.81 -20.38 10.56
N SER A 203 22.73 -19.13 10.10
CA SER A 203 21.91 -18.80 8.95
C SER A 203 22.82 -18.63 7.75
N GLU A 204 23.31 -19.76 7.23
CA GLU A 204 23.63 -19.80 5.82
C GLU A 204 22.37 -19.36 5.05
N SER A 205 22.46 -18.18 4.45
CA SER A 205 21.88 -17.92 3.13
C SER A 205 20.35 -17.96 2.99
N MET A 206 19.53 -17.49 3.94
CA MET A 206 18.17 -17.08 3.58
C MET A 206 18.23 -15.80 2.75
N ALA A 207 17.63 -15.82 1.57
CA ALA A 207 17.63 -14.64 0.71
C ALA A 207 16.93 -13.46 1.40
N PRO A 208 17.50 -12.23 1.42
CA PRO A 208 16.98 -11.11 2.20
C PRO A 208 15.51 -10.78 1.94
N PHE A 209 15.04 -11.01 0.71
CA PHE A 209 13.65 -10.79 0.31
C PHE A 209 12.65 -11.76 0.94
N LEU A 210 13.08 -12.89 1.50
CA LEU A 210 12.21 -13.81 2.23
C LEU A 210 12.02 -13.40 3.70
N SER A 211 12.84 -12.47 4.21
CA SER A 211 12.74 -12.00 5.61
C SER A 211 11.40 -11.32 5.93
N CYS A 212 10.68 -10.84 4.91
CA CYS A 212 9.35 -10.27 5.08
C CYS A 212 8.29 -11.30 5.52
N PHE A 213 8.57 -12.60 5.33
CA PHE A 213 7.75 -13.72 5.79
C PHE A 213 8.15 -14.22 7.18
N SER A 214 8.74 -13.36 8.02
CA SER A 214 9.10 -13.69 9.40
C SER A 214 8.17 -13.00 10.41
N ALA A 215 7.90 -13.66 11.53
CA ALA A 215 7.13 -13.10 12.64
C ALA A 215 7.73 -11.75 13.09
N LYS A 216 9.06 -11.70 13.23
CA LYS A 216 9.82 -10.49 13.58
C LYS A 216 9.55 -9.33 12.62
N TYR A 217 9.48 -9.58 11.31
CA TYR A 217 9.14 -8.54 10.34
C TYR A 217 7.72 -8.02 10.52
N VAL A 218 6.74 -8.90 10.77
CA VAL A 218 5.35 -8.49 11.01
C VAL A 218 5.23 -7.68 12.31
N TYR A 219 5.82 -8.15 13.42
CA TYR A 219 5.82 -7.40 14.67
C TYR A 219 6.46 -6.02 14.53
N SER A 220 7.49 -5.86 13.68
CA SER A 220 8.06 -4.53 13.41
C SER A 220 7.07 -3.57 12.75
N LYS A 221 6.12 -4.07 11.95
CA LYS A 221 5.02 -3.27 11.39
C LYS A 221 4.01 -2.90 12.47
N VAL A 222 3.66 -3.84 13.34
CA VAL A 222 2.79 -3.57 14.51
C VAL A 222 3.36 -2.47 15.39
N VAL A 223 4.65 -2.55 15.73
CA VAL A 223 5.34 -1.49 16.50
C VAL A 223 5.34 -0.15 15.75
N LEU A 224 5.55 -0.16 14.43
CA LEU A 224 5.52 1.07 13.62
C LEU A 224 4.14 1.74 13.61
N LEU A 225 3.08 0.94 13.53
CA LEU A 225 1.70 1.40 13.65
C LEU A 225 1.44 1.94 15.06
N GLY A 226 1.90 1.24 16.08
CA GLY A 226 1.85 1.68 17.47
C GLY A 226 2.56 3.00 17.74
N ILE A 227 3.74 3.22 17.16
CA ILE A 227 4.45 4.52 17.22
C ILE A 227 3.56 5.63 16.66
N SER A 228 2.91 5.40 15.52
CA SER A 228 2.04 6.40 14.89
C SER A 228 0.82 6.73 15.75
N PHE A 229 0.27 5.73 16.45
CA PHE A 229 -0.76 5.93 17.46
C PHE A 229 -0.25 6.77 18.65
N LEU A 230 0.91 6.41 19.22
CA LEU A 230 1.50 7.12 20.35
C LEU A 230 1.84 8.59 20.03
N GLU A 231 2.35 8.85 18.83
CA GLU A 231 2.62 10.21 18.35
C GLU A 231 1.33 11.07 18.27
N ARG A 232 0.20 10.47 17.83
CA ARG A 232 -1.11 11.14 17.82
C ARG A 232 -1.62 11.46 19.22
N GLU A 233 -1.38 10.57 20.17
CA GLU A 233 -1.69 10.78 21.59
C GLU A 233 -0.65 11.65 22.33
N HIS A 234 0.30 12.25 21.60
CA HIS A 234 1.39 13.07 22.14
C HIS A 234 2.31 12.34 23.15
N ARG A 235 2.32 11.00 23.14
CA ARG A 235 3.20 10.14 23.95
C ARG A 235 4.56 9.95 23.28
N TYR A 236 5.25 11.06 23.02
CA TYR A 236 6.52 11.05 22.28
C TYR A 236 7.65 10.28 23.00
N SER A 237 7.64 10.21 24.34
CA SER A 237 8.62 9.42 25.10
C SER A 237 8.60 7.95 24.70
N ASP A 238 7.39 7.39 24.56
CA ASP A 238 7.15 5.98 24.30
C ASP A 238 7.43 5.68 22.82
N ALA A 239 7.02 6.60 21.93
CA ALA A 239 7.39 6.56 20.52
C ALA A 239 8.91 6.56 20.31
N ILE A 240 9.65 7.44 21.00
CA ILE A 240 11.12 7.50 20.95
C ILE A 240 11.74 6.18 21.42
N TYR A 241 11.22 5.59 22.49
CA TYR A 241 11.68 4.28 22.98
C TYR A 241 11.55 3.21 21.89
N LEU A 242 10.36 3.08 21.30
CA LEU A 242 10.08 2.09 20.25
C LEU A 242 10.87 2.35 18.96
N LEU A 243 11.10 3.62 18.58
CA LEU A 243 11.92 3.97 17.42
C LEU A 243 13.39 3.59 17.62
N LYS A 244 13.94 3.86 18.82
CA LYS A 244 15.30 3.41 19.19
C LYS A 244 15.38 1.88 19.20
N ARG A 245 14.32 1.19 19.64
CA ARG A 245 14.20 -0.28 19.61
C ARG A 245 14.23 -0.83 18.18
N LEU A 246 13.43 -0.29 17.27
CA LEU A 246 13.41 -0.69 15.86
C LEU A 246 14.79 -0.51 15.21
N LEU A 247 15.40 0.66 15.38
CA LEU A 247 16.73 0.95 14.82
C LEU A 247 17.83 0.02 15.37
N LYS A 248 17.70 -0.46 16.61
CA LYS A 248 18.61 -1.44 17.21
C LYS A 248 18.40 -2.86 16.67
N CYS A 249 17.14 -3.28 16.49
CA CYS A 249 16.80 -4.67 16.18
C CYS A 249 16.88 -5.00 14.67
N PHE A 250 16.76 -3.98 13.82
CA PHE A 250 16.72 -4.12 12.36
C PHE A 250 17.83 -3.30 11.71
N THR A 251 19.04 -3.87 11.62
CA THR A 251 20.23 -3.18 11.08
C THR A 251 20.23 -3.06 9.55
N CYS A 252 19.46 -3.92 8.87
CA CYS A 252 19.41 -4.01 7.41
C CYS A 252 17.96 -3.97 6.89
N ASP A 253 17.26 -2.84 7.09
CA ASP A 253 15.86 -2.66 6.68
C ASP A 253 15.69 -1.34 5.92
N GLY A 254 14.96 -1.38 4.80
CA GLY A 254 14.68 -0.18 3.99
C GLY A 254 13.86 0.90 4.72
N ARG A 255 13.15 0.55 5.80
CA ARG A 255 12.36 1.50 6.61
C ARG A 255 13.21 2.32 7.59
N ARG A 256 14.50 2.04 7.73
CA ARG A 256 15.39 2.76 8.66
C ARG A 256 15.42 4.26 8.41
N GLY A 257 15.39 4.71 7.15
CA GLY A 257 15.27 6.14 6.82
C GLY A 257 14.05 6.80 7.43
N TYR A 258 12.90 6.14 7.37
CA TYR A 258 11.67 6.63 8.00
C TYR A 258 11.79 6.67 9.52
N TRP A 259 12.27 5.59 10.15
CA TRP A 259 12.41 5.53 11.61
C TRP A 259 13.39 6.56 12.15
N THR A 260 14.53 6.77 11.50
CA THR A 260 15.51 7.79 11.90
C THR A 260 14.94 9.20 11.75
N LEU A 261 14.18 9.46 10.68
CA LEU A 261 13.49 10.73 10.50
C LEU A 261 12.46 10.97 11.62
N ARG A 262 11.60 9.99 11.91
CA ARG A 262 10.62 10.06 13.00
C ARG A 262 11.28 10.27 14.36
N LEU A 263 12.34 9.52 14.66
CA LEU A 263 13.08 9.66 15.91
C LEU A 263 13.63 11.08 16.08
N SER A 264 14.21 11.64 15.02
CA SER A 264 14.71 13.01 15.04
C SER A 264 13.57 14.04 15.20
N ILE A 265 12.38 13.78 14.66
CA ILE A 265 11.19 14.61 14.83
C ILE A 265 10.69 14.59 16.28
N ASP A 266 10.51 13.40 16.85
CA ASP A 266 9.95 13.26 18.19
C ASP A 266 10.90 13.82 19.26
N LEU A 267 12.21 13.69 19.08
CA LEU A 267 13.21 14.34 19.93
C LEU A 267 13.10 15.87 19.89
N GLU A 268 12.75 16.46 18.74
CA GLU A 268 12.51 17.90 18.64
C GLU A 268 11.22 18.31 19.34
N HIS A 269 10.15 17.51 19.26
CA HIS A 269 8.92 17.74 20.03
C HIS A 269 9.16 17.77 21.54
N MET A 270 10.10 16.94 22.02
CA MET A 270 10.54 16.90 23.43
C MET A 270 11.55 18.00 23.80
N GLY A 271 11.96 18.85 22.86
CA GLY A 271 12.93 19.93 23.10
C GLY A 271 14.41 19.51 23.07
N TYR A 272 14.71 18.24 22.78
CA TYR A 272 16.08 17.72 22.69
C TYR A 272 16.74 18.02 21.33
N LEU A 273 16.91 19.31 21.02
CA LEU A 273 17.38 19.78 19.70
C LEU A 273 18.77 19.25 19.30
N ASN A 274 19.69 19.11 20.26
CA ASN A 274 21.04 18.59 19.98
C ASN A 274 21.03 17.09 19.70
N GLU A 275 20.19 16.31 20.42
CA GLU A 275 20.01 14.89 20.15
C GLU A 275 19.29 14.69 18.81
N SER A 276 18.24 15.47 18.54
CA SER A 276 17.53 15.49 17.26
C SER A 276 18.49 15.74 16.08
N LEU A 277 19.37 16.75 16.19
CA LEU A 277 20.39 17.03 15.19
C LEU A 277 21.39 15.87 15.05
N SER A 278 21.89 15.32 16.15
CA SER A 278 22.82 14.17 16.14
C SER A 278 22.21 12.96 15.45
N VAL A 279 20.95 12.63 15.74
CA VAL A 279 20.21 11.54 15.08
C VAL A 279 20.10 11.80 13.57
N ALA A 280 19.82 13.03 13.16
CA ALA A 280 19.75 13.37 11.73
C ALA A 280 21.11 13.28 11.04
N GLU A 281 22.19 13.75 11.67
CA GLU A 281 23.57 13.64 11.16
C GLU A 281 24.00 12.17 11.01
N ASN A 282 23.77 11.35 12.05
CA ASN A 282 24.09 9.93 12.05
C ASN A 282 23.25 9.16 11.01
N GLY A 283 21.98 9.53 10.83
CA GLY A 283 21.12 8.94 9.81
C GLY A 283 21.65 9.12 8.39
N LEU A 284 22.36 10.21 8.10
CA LEU A 284 22.95 10.42 6.77
C LEU A 284 24.16 9.50 6.48
N LEU A 285 24.75 8.91 7.53
CA LEU A 285 25.83 7.91 7.42
C LEU A 285 25.28 6.49 7.21
N ASP A 286 23.99 6.27 7.47
CA ASP A 286 23.36 4.96 7.33
C ASP A 286 22.97 4.69 5.86
N ARG A 287 23.51 3.58 5.30
CA ARG A 287 23.27 3.15 3.90
C ARG A 287 21.81 2.86 3.57
N TRP A 288 20.98 2.59 4.58
CA TRP A 288 19.55 2.29 4.42
C TRP A 288 18.66 3.53 4.45
N VAL A 289 19.25 4.72 4.59
CA VAL A 289 18.52 5.98 4.52
C VAL A 289 18.61 6.56 3.10
N ARG A 290 17.54 6.35 2.33
CA ARG A 290 17.47 6.58 0.88
C ARG A 290 16.33 7.55 0.50
N ALA A 291 16.30 7.94 -0.77
CA ALA A 291 15.26 8.75 -1.41
C ALA A 291 14.76 9.93 -0.54
N GLY A 292 13.44 10.08 -0.38
CA GLY A 292 12.82 11.18 0.37
C GLY A 292 13.26 11.26 1.84
N SER A 293 13.49 10.13 2.52
CA SER A 293 13.97 10.15 3.91
C SER A 293 15.36 10.79 4.02
N ARG A 294 16.24 10.53 3.04
CA ARG A 294 17.57 11.14 2.99
C ARG A 294 17.47 12.65 2.81
N VAL A 295 16.65 13.12 1.87
CA VAL A 295 16.42 14.56 1.63
C VAL A 295 15.82 15.24 2.85
N ALA A 296 14.87 14.59 3.53
CA ALA A 296 14.27 15.09 4.76
C ALA A 296 15.30 15.28 5.88
N LEU A 297 16.18 14.30 6.09
CA LEU A 297 17.26 14.42 7.07
C LEU A 297 18.27 15.51 6.69
N GLN A 298 18.67 15.59 5.42
CA GLN A 298 19.58 16.64 4.95
C GLN A 298 19.01 18.04 5.23
N ARG A 299 17.74 18.29 4.89
CA ARG A 299 17.07 19.57 5.18
C ARG A 299 16.99 19.84 6.68
N ARG A 300 16.76 18.80 7.48
CA ARG A 300 16.75 18.91 8.94
C ARG A 300 18.10 19.31 9.50
N VAL A 301 19.19 18.69 9.04
CA VAL A 301 20.57 19.05 9.41
C VAL A 301 20.85 20.51 9.08
N LEU A 302 20.45 20.99 7.89
CA LEU A 302 20.62 22.40 7.50
C LEU A 302 19.78 23.37 8.35
N ARG A 303 18.60 22.95 8.82
CA ARG A 303 17.70 23.76 9.64
C ARG A 303 18.18 23.85 11.09
N LEU A 304 18.52 22.71 11.69
CA LEU A 304 18.92 22.60 13.10
C LEU A 304 20.39 22.95 13.32
N GLY A 305 21.27 22.64 12.36
CA GLY A 305 22.71 22.89 12.40
C GLY A 305 23.11 24.35 12.15
N LYS A 306 22.26 25.32 12.47
CA LYS A 306 22.65 26.74 12.42
C LYS A 306 23.51 27.10 13.65
N PRO A 307 24.42 28.08 13.56
CA PRO A 307 25.17 28.57 14.71
C PRO A 307 24.25 28.97 15.88
N PRO A 308 24.62 28.68 17.14
CA PRO A 308 25.93 28.17 17.58
C PRO A 308 26.07 26.62 17.55
N ARG A 309 25.08 25.86 17.07
CA ARG A 309 25.11 24.37 17.14
C ARG A 309 26.12 23.76 16.19
N ARG A 310 26.17 24.24 14.94
CA ARG A 310 27.20 23.89 13.95
C ARG A 310 27.62 25.16 13.20
N TRP A 311 28.91 25.27 12.93
CA TRP A 311 29.51 26.36 12.16
C TRP A 311 29.85 25.95 10.72
N LYS A 312 30.11 24.66 10.50
CA LYS A 312 30.45 24.10 9.19
C LYS A 312 29.18 23.78 8.41
N THR A 313 29.07 24.30 7.19
CA THR A 313 28.00 23.94 6.27
C THR A 313 28.34 22.59 5.59
N PRO A 314 27.41 21.60 5.57
CA PRO A 314 27.62 20.33 4.89
C PRO A 314 27.80 20.47 3.36
N SER A 315 28.52 19.55 2.73
CA SER A 315 28.78 19.57 1.27
C SER A 315 27.51 19.42 0.41
N PHE A 316 26.52 18.67 0.89
CA PHE A 316 25.25 18.48 0.21
C PHE A 316 24.33 19.72 0.26
N ALA A 317 24.73 20.79 0.96
CA ALA A 317 23.87 21.96 1.17
C ALA A 317 23.44 22.63 -0.14
N GLU A 318 24.33 22.69 -1.14
CA GLU A 318 24.05 23.31 -2.43
C GLU A 318 23.01 22.51 -3.22
N SER A 319 23.20 21.20 -3.34
CA SER A 319 22.26 20.29 -4.02
C SER A 319 20.85 20.38 -3.40
N VAL A 320 20.75 20.35 -2.06
CA VAL A 320 19.45 20.39 -1.36
C VAL A 320 18.77 21.77 -1.43
N ARG A 321 19.55 22.84 -1.61
CA ARG A 321 19.06 24.21 -1.79
C ARG A 321 18.81 24.58 -3.26
N ARG A 322 19.11 23.67 -4.21
CA ARG A 322 18.88 23.90 -5.63
C ARG A 322 17.43 24.33 -5.83
N LYS A 323 17.25 25.51 -6.43
CA LYS A 323 15.93 26.08 -6.65
C LYS A 323 15.26 25.28 -7.77
N ILE A 324 14.12 24.70 -7.46
CA ILE A 324 13.21 24.13 -8.47
C ILE A 324 12.48 25.32 -9.09
N MET A 325 12.40 25.37 -10.42
CA MET A 325 11.75 26.49 -11.10
C MET A 325 10.25 26.47 -10.79
N GLU A 326 9.73 27.61 -10.34
CA GLU A 326 8.33 27.75 -9.96
C GLU A 326 7.57 28.54 -11.05
N VAL A 327 6.60 27.90 -11.68
CA VAL A 327 5.66 28.49 -12.63
C VAL A 327 4.36 28.78 -11.88
N HIS A 328 3.63 29.81 -12.30
CA HIS A 328 2.38 30.18 -11.65
C HIS A 328 1.25 30.24 -12.68
N VAL A 329 0.38 29.23 -12.66
CA VAL A 329 -0.88 29.23 -13.41
C VAL A 329 -1.96 29.98 -12.63
N GLN A 330 -2.86 30.65 -13.34
CA GLN A 330 -3.99 31.37 -12.73
C GLN A 330 -5.29 30.60 -12.95
N GLY A 331 -5.83 30.01 -11.88
CA GLY A 331 -7.15 29.37 -11.86
C GLY A 331 -8.27 30.25 -11.29
N ARG A 332 -9.50 30.04 -11.77
CA ARG A 332 -10.73 30.57 -11.13
C ARG A 332 -11.30 29.51 -10.17
N PRO A 333 -11.18 29.67 -8.84
CA PRO A 333 -11.59 28.63 -7.89
C PRO A 333 -13.12 28.51 -7.79
N LEU A 334 -13.61 27.27 -7.67
CA LEU A 334 -15.02 26.93 -7.43
C LEU A 334 -15.32 26.73 -5.94
N ASN A 335 -14.38 26.14 -5.21
CA ASN A 335 -14.48 25.86 -3.78
C ASN A 335 -13.12 26.03 -3.11
N SER A 336 -13.10 26.70 -1.96
CA SER A 336 -11.90 26.89 -1.13
C SER A 336 -12.10 26.32 0.27
N VAL A 337 -12.76 25.16 0.37
CA VAL A 337 -13.05 24.49 1.64
C VAL A 337 -11.85 23.64 2.04
N ILE A 338 -11.38 23.83 3.28
CA ILE A 338 -10.26 23.08 3.86
C ILE A 338 -10.64 21.59 3.89
N GLY A 339 -9.78 20.74 3.31
CA GLY A 339 -9.96 19.28 3.29
C GLY A 339 -10.73 18.72 2.09
N MET A 340 -11.22 19.56 1.18
CA MET A 340 -11.78 19.13 -0.12
C MET A 340 -10.77 19.35 -1.25
N LYS A 341 -10.77 18.49 -2.27
CA LYS A 341 -9.99 18.74 -3.50
C LYS A 341 -10.44 20.06 -4.13
N SER A 342 -9.49 20.97 -4.33
CA SER A 342 -9.71 22.25 -4.99
C SER A 342 -10.19 22.02 -6.43
N ARG A 343 -11.29 22.67 -6.82
CA ARG A 343 -11.82 22.66 -8.19
C ARG A 343 -11.72 24.04 -8.80
N PHE A 344 -11.49 24.08 -10.11
CA PHE A 344 -11.32 25.30 -10.89
C PHE A 344 -12.19 25.27 -12.14
N TYR A 345 -12.50 26.44 -12.69
CA TYR A 345 -12.97 26.53 -14.07
C TYR A 345 -11.77 26.48 -15.01
N GLY A 346 -11.77 25.52 -15.93
CA GLY A 346 -10.81 25.43 -17.01
C GLY A 346 -10.99 26.54 -18.04
N GLU A 347 -10.05 26.64 -18.98
CA GLU A 347 -10.13 27.61 -20.09
C GLU A 347 -11.32 27.34 -21.01
N ASP A 348 -11.80 26.08 -21.04
CA ASP A 348 -13.00 25.60 -21.71
C ASP A 348 -14.31 25.97 -20.99
N GLY A 349 -14.23 26.58 -19.80
CA GLY A 349 -15.39 26.91 -18.97
C GLY A 349 -15.94 25.73 -18.16
N GLU A 350 -15.35 24.55 -18.29
CA GLU A 350 -15.74 23.34 -17.57
C GLU A 350 -15.06 23.23 -16.21
N GLN A 351 -15.64 22.45 -15.29
CA GLN A 351 -15.04 22.22 -13.98
C GLN A 351 -13.88 21.20 -14.08
N CYS A 352 -12.70 21.56 -13.56
CA CYS A 352 -11.51 20.71 -13.57
C CYS A 352 -10.72 20.74 -12.25
N GLY A 353 -9.84 19.75 -12.05
CA GLY A 353 -8.83 19.76 -11.00
C GLY A 353 -7.62 20.63 -11.37
N VAL A 354 -6.70 20.82 -10.42
CA VAL A 354 -5.47 21.63 -10.63
C VAL A 354 -4.59 21.05 -11.72
N GLU A 355 -4.51 19.73 -11.82
CA GLU A 355 -3.63 19.02 -12.75
C GLU A 355 -4.15 19.14 -14.19
N LYS A 356 -5.47 19.08 -14.37
CA LYS A 356 -6.10 19.31 -15.70
C LYS A 356 -5.99 20.78 -16.11
N LEU A 357 -6.08 21.72 -15.16
CA LEU A 357 -5.85 23.15 -15.44
C LEU A 357 -4.41 23.40 -15.91
N ALA A 358 -3.42 22.83 -15.22
CA ALA A 358 -2.03 22.90 -15.65
C ALA A 358 -1.82 22.28 -17.04
N LEU A 359 -2.43 21.11 -17.32
CA LEU A 359 -2.39 20.51 -18.67
C LEU A 359 -2.96 21.44 -19.76
N GLN A 360 -4.08 22.13 -19.50
CA GLN A 360 -4.64 23.11 -20.45
C GLN A 360 -3.67 24.27 -20.70
N HIS A 361 -3.04 24.79 -19.64
CA HIS A 361 -2.05 25.86 -19.76
C HIS A 361 -0.85 25.44 -20.63
N TYR A 362 -0.25 24.27 -20.38
CA TYR A 362 0.86 23.79 -21.18
C TYR A 362 0.45 23.39 -22.61
N ALA A 363 -0.79 22.93 -22.81
CA ALA A 363 -1.31 22.67 -24.14
C ALA A 363 -1.37 23.94 -25.00
N ALA A 364 -1.69 25.10 -24.40
CA ALA A 364 -1.63 26.39 -25.09
C ALA A 364 -0.20 26.79 -25.51
N GLU A 365 0.83 26.29 -24.82
CA GLU A 365 2.25 26.44 -25.18
C GLU A 365 2.76 25.36 -26.17
N GLY A 366 1.86 24.50 -26.66
CA GLY A 366 2.17 23.44 -27.63
C GLY A 366 2.73 22.16 -27.02
N TRP A 367 2.58 21.95 -25.71
CA TRP A 367 2.92 20.68 -25.07
C TRP A 367 1.77 19.68 -25.17
N GLN A 368 2.14 18.40 -25.28
CA GLN A 368 1.25 17.29 -25.00
C GLN A 368 1.65 16.68 -23.65
N GLY A 369 0.75 15.98 -22.98
CA GLY A 369 1.11 15.35 -21.72
C GLY A 369 -0.02 14.62 -21.04
N VAL A 370 0.33 13.89 -19.98
CA VAL A 370 -0.60 13.10 -19.18
C VAL A 370 -0.43 13.41 -17.69
N HIS A 371 -1.55 13.36 -16.97
CA HIS A 371 -1.58 13.38 -15.52
C HIS A 371 -1.70 11.95 -14.98
N THR A 372 -0.59 11.37 -14.55
CA THR A 372 -0.59 9.99 -14.05
C THR A 372 0.21 9.72 -12.80
N GLU A 373 0.74 10.77 -12.14
CA GLU A 373 1.63 10.61 -10.99
C GLU A 373 2.75 9.59 -11.33
N SER A 374 2.87 8.51 -10.56
CA SER A 374 3.88 7.46 -10.81
C SER A 374 3.48 6.45 -11.90
N GLY A 375 2.23 6.44 -12.37
CA GLY A 375 1.68 5.40 -13.25
C GLY A 375 2.41 5.23 -14.57
N ILE A 376 2.60 6.32 -15.34
CA ILE A 376 3.30 6.25 -16.63
C ILE A 376 4.76 5.80 -16.47
N TRP A 377 5.44 6.28 -15.44
CA TRP A 377 6.83 5.98 -15.14
C TRP A 377 7.02 4.50 -14.82
N LEU A 378 6.16 3.95 -13.97
CA LEU A 378 6.19 2.53 -13.62
C LEU A 378 5.79 1.64 -14.81
N THR A 379 4.88 2.11 -15.68
CA THR A 379 4.52 1.42 -16.91
C THR A 379 5.70 1.36 -17.88
N ILE A 380 6.38 2.49 -18.10
CA ILE A 380 7.61 2.55 -18.91
C ILE A 380 8.69 1.64 -18.31
N PHE A 381 8.90 1.66 -17.00
CA PHE A 381 9.87 0.77 -16.35
C PHE A 381 9.53 -0.70 -16.58
N GLY A 382 8.27 -1.11 -16.35
CA GLY A 382 7.84 -2.49 -16.52
C GLY A 382 8.00 -2.99 -17.95
N LEU A 383 7.67 -2.16 -18.95
CA LEU A 383 7.83 -2.49 -20.36
C LEU A 383 9.31 -2.56 -20.77
N LEU A 384 10.10 -1.55 -20.41
CA LEU A 384 11.52 -1.50 -20.76
C LEU A 384 12.34 -2.59 -20.07
N MET A 385 11.96 -2.99 -18.86
CA MET A 385 12.71 -3.96 -18.04
C MET A 385 12.07 -5.35 -18.01
N TRP A 386 11.08 -5.63 -18.86
CA TRP A 386 10.25 -6.84 -18.78
C TRP A 386 11.08 -8.13 -18.68
N ASP A 387 12.01 -8.35 -19.61
CA ASP A 387 12.87 -9.55 -19.64
C ASP A 387 13.79 -9.66 -18.42
N ILE A 388 14.20 -8.51 -17.84
CA ILE A 388 14.98 -8.48 -16.60
C ILE A 388 14.09 -8.86 -15.42
N ILE A 389 12.88 -8.30 -15.32
CA ILE A 389 11.93 -8.55 -14.23
C ILE A 389 11.56 -10.04 -14.18
N PHE A 390 11.28 -10.65 -15.33
CA PHE A 390 10.83 -12.05 -15.43
C PHE A 390 11.96 -13.05 -15.76
N SER A 391 13.21 -12.66 -15.56
CA SER A 391 14.36 -13.55 -15.71
C SER A 391 14.36 -14.72 -14.72
N ASP A 392 14.97 -15.84 -15.15
CA ASP A 392 15.02 -17.12 -14.43
C ASP A 392 15.97 -17.07 -13.21
N ILE A 393 15.57 -16.38 -12.14
CA ILE A 393 16.31 -16.31 -10.87
C ILE A 393 15.71 -17.28 -9.83
N PRO A 394 16.52 -18.06 -9.10
CA PRO A 394 16.02 -18.95 -8.05
C PRO A 394 15.24 -18.22 -6.95
N ASN A 395 14.17 -18.85 -6.47
CA ASN A 395 13.33 -18.45 -5.32
C ASN A 395 12.51 -17.17 -5.45
N VAL A 396 12.69 -16.36 -6.49
CA VAL A 396 11.95 -15.10 -6.64
C VAL A 396 10.53 -15.29 -7.19
N PHE A 397 10.29 -16.40 -7.89
CA PHE A 397 8.96 -16.84 -8.32
C PHE A 397 8.65 -18.20 -7.70
N ARG A 398 7.57 -18.27 -6.91
CA ARG A 398 7.14 -19.46 -6.18
C ARG A 398 5.83 -20.03 -6.71
N THR A 399 4.98 -19.19 -7.31
CA THR A 399 3.75 -19.63 -7.99
C THR A 399 3.58 -18.92 -9.33
N ARG A 400 2.67 -19.43 -10.17
CA ARG A 400 2.34 -18.86 -11.49
C ARG A 400 1.41 -17.64 -11.43
N PHE A 401 1.10 -17.15 -10.22
CA PHE A 401 0.16 -16.05 -9.98
C PHE A 401 0.86 -14.79 -9.47
N GLN A 402 2.14 -14.61 -9.78
CA GLN A 402 2.90 -13.43 -9.36
C GLN A 402 3.00 -12.42 -10.49
N THR A 403 2.76 -11.15 -10.16
CA THR A 403 2.89 -10.02 -11.08
C THR A 403 4.29 -9.39 -11.06
N ALA A 404 5.15 -9.82 -10.14
CA ALA A 404 6.53 -9.39 -9.98
C ALA A 404 7.34 -10.44 -9.19
N PRO A 405 8.68 -10.46 -9.35
CA PRO A 405 9.53 -11.31 -8.53
C PRO A 405 9.53 -10.81 -7.07
N LEU A 406 9.62 -11.74 -6.12
CA LEU A 406 9.61 -11.43 -4.67
C LEU A 406 10.76 -10.51 -4.24
N ASP A 407 11.84 -10.43 -5.02
CA ASP A 407 13.00 -9.62 -4.71
C ASP A 407 12.96 -8.19 -5.27
N LEU A 408 11.95 -7.82 -6.08
CA LEU A 408 11.86 -6.52 -6.77
C LEU A 408 12.04 -5.31 -5.84
N GLU A 409 11.47 -5.38 -4.64
CA GLU A 409 11.50 -4.31 -3.64
C GLU A 409 12.69 -4.41 -2.68
N THR A 410 13.75 -5.12 -3.08
CA THR A 410 14.95 -5.35 -2.27
C THR A 410 16.22 -5.10 -3.07
N ASP A 411 17.31 -4.78 -2.36
CA ASP A 411 18.64 -4.60 -2.95
C ASP A 411 19.08 -5.84 -3.77
N SER A 412 18.53 -7.03 -3.48
CA SER A 412 18.86 -8.27 -4.18
C SER A 412 18.49 -8.24 -5.66
N PHE A 413 17.41 -7.56 -6.04
CA PHE A 413 16.94 -7.51 -7.43
C PHE A 413 18.04 -7.04 -8.37
N TYR A 414 18.62 -5.88 -8.04
CA TYR A 414 19.73 -5.30 -8.80
C TYR A 414 21.02 -6.12 -8.64
N LEU A 415 21.37 -6.53 -7.42
CA LEU A 415 22.65 -7.20 -7.17
C LEU A 415 22.79 -8.53 -7.92
N VAL A 416 21.74 -9.34 -7.93
CA VAL A 416 21.74 -10.65 -8.61
C VAL A 416 21.74 -10.51 -10.13
N ARG A 417 21.07 -9.46 -10.66
CA ARG A 417 20.93 -9.21 -12.11
C ARG A 417 21.89 -8.14 -12.64
N LYS A 418 22.89 -7.71 -11.85
CA LYS A 418 23.69 -6.50 -12.13
C LYS A 418 24.29 -6.47 -13.54
N SER A 419 24.92 -7.56 -13.97
CA SER A 419 25.55 -7.61 -15.30
C SER A 419 24.53 -7.46 -16.44
N HIS A 420 23.38 -8.12 -16.32
CA HIS A 420 22.31 -8.09 -17.32
C HIS A 420 21.63 -6.73 -17.32
N ILE A 421 21.34 -6.18 -16.14
CA ILE A 421 20.78 -4.84 -15.97
C ILE A 421 21.70 -3.81 -16.62
N GLU A 422 22.99 -3.75 -16.27
CA GLU A 422 23.86 -2.70 -16.80
C GLU A 422 24.06 -2.82 -18.33
N SER A 423 24.13 -4.03 -18.89
CA SER A 423 24.16 -4.24 -20.34
C SER A 423 22.87 -3.77 -21.03
N HIS A 424 21.72 -4.05 -20.42
CA HIS A 424 20.41 -3.63 -20.95
C HIS A 424 20.22 -2.12 -20.86
N LEU A 425 20.60 -1.52 -19.74
CA LEU A 425 20.59 -0.07 -19.54
C LEU A 425 21.52 0.65 -20.52
N GLN A 426 22.65 0.05 -20.90
CA GLN A 426 23.51 0.59 -21.94
C GLN A 426 22.80 0.62 -23.30
N SER A 427 22.05 -0.43 -23.63
CA SER A 427 21.26 -0.47 -24.87
C SER A 427 20.15 0.60 -24.89
N ILE A 428 19.48 0.81 -23.75
CA ILE A 428 18.50 1.90 -23.55
C ILE A 428 19.18 3.26 -23.72
N HIS A 429 20.35 3.44 -23.11
CA HIS A 429 21.14 4.68 -23.22
C HIS A 429 21.48 4.99 -24.68
N ASP A 430 21.81 3.97 -25.47
CA ASP A 430 22.23 4.10 -26.87
C ASP A 430 21.07 4.23 -27.87
N GLY A 431 19.83 4.33 -27.38
CA GLY A 431 18.66 4.69 -28.19
C GLY A 431 17.67 3.56 -28.47
N MET A 432 17.86 2.36 -27.91
CA MET A 432 16.97 1.22 -28.14
C MET A 432 15.64 1.26 -27.38
N ALA A 433 15.41 2.31 -26.56
CA ALA A 433 14.28 2.37 -25.65
C ALA A 433 12.91 2.26 -26.35
N GLU A 434 12.71 2.95 -27.47
CA GLU A 434 11.43 2.91 -28.20
C GLU A 434 11.15 1.51 -28.76
N GLU A 435 12.16 0.87 -29.37
CA GLU A 435 12.04 -0.47 -29.96
C GLU A 435 11.76 -1.55 -28.90
N ILE A 436 12.46 -1.49 -27.76
CA ILE A 436 12.22 -2.38 -26.62
C ILE A 436 10.79 -2.19 -26.11
N LEU A 437 10.33 -0.95 -25.98
CA LEU A 437 8.98 -0.64 -25.50
C LEU A 437 7.89 -1.19 -26.44
N ILE A 438 8.04 -0.99 -27.76
CA ILE A 438 7.09 -1.50 -28.76
C ILE A 438 7.05 -3.03 -28.71
N THR A 439 8.22 -3.67 -28.75
CA THR A 439 8.32 -5.13 -28.72
C THR A 439 7.68 -5.71 -27.46
N SER A 440 7.98 -5.11 -26.30
CA SER A 440 7.41 -5.51 -25.01
C SER A 440 5.88 -5.33 -24.98
N TRP A 441 5.37 -4.22 -25.53
CA TRP A 441 3.93 -3.99 -25.64
C TRP A 441 3.26 -5.09 -26.48
N GLU A 442 3.74 -5.31 -27.70
CA GLU A 442 3.15 -6.28 -28.64
C GLU A 442 3.15 -7.72 -28.10
N LEU A 443 4.20 -8.11 -27.37
CA LEU A 443 4.32 -9.45 -26.79
C LEU A 443 3.51 -9.65 -25.52
N HIS A 444 3.28 -8.59 -24.74
CA HIS A 444 2.84 -8.71 -23.36
C HIS A 444 1.55 -7.97 -23.02
N GLU A 445 0.93 -7.24 -23.95
CA GLU A 445 -0.34 -6.55 -23.74
C GLU A 445 -1.38 -7.43 -23.02
N GLY A 446 -2.03 -6.84 -22.01
CA GLY A 446 -3.00 -7.52 -21.14
C GLY A 446 -2.40 -8.47 -20.10
N THR A 447 -1.07 -8.60 -20.03
CA THR A 447 -0.40 -9.47 -19.04
C THR A 447 -0.08 -8.68 -17.76
N ALA A 448 -0.50 -9.19 -16.61
CA ALA A 448 -0.36 -8.53 -15.33
C ALA A 448 1.12 -8.37 -14.93
N CYS A 449 1.57 -7.13 -14.74
CA CYS A 449 2.90 -6.81 -14.24
C CYS A 449 2.80 -5.68 -13.22
N ARG A 450 3.53 -5.79 -12.10
CA ARG A 450 3.55 -4.73 -11.09
C ARG A 450 4.05 -3.43 -11.72
N GLY A 451 3.28 -2.35 -11.54
CA GLY A 451 3.60 -1.03 -12.07
C GLY A 451 3.10 -0.76 -13.50
N VAL A 452 2.67 -1.78 -14.24
CA VAL A 452 2.16 -1.63 -15.61
C VAL A 452 0.63 -1.49 -15.58
N ASN A 453 0.12 -0.43 -16.21
CA ASN A 453 -1.31 -0.23 -16.40
C ASN A 453 -1.65 -0.11 -17.89
N TRP A 454 -2.19 -1.19 -18.45
CA TRP A 454 -2.51 -1.31 -19.88
C TRP A 454 -3.68 -0.41 -20.32
N ASP A 455 -4.65 -0.16 -19.44
CA ASP A 455 -5.87 0.59 -19.78
C ASP A 455 -5.69 2.11 -19.68
N ARG A 456 -4.65 2.56 -18.96
CA ARG A 456 -4.44 3.99 -18.68
C ARG A 456 -3.63 4.71 -19.75
N HIS A 457 -2.87 3.98 -20.56
CA HIS A 457 -1.90 4.55 -21.50
C HIS A 457 -1.97 3.85 -22.85
N SER A 458 -1.95 4.62 -23.92
CA SER A 458 -1.79 4.09 -25.27
C SER A 458 -0.32 3.86 -25.63
N LEU A 459 -0.05 2.90 -26.52
CA LEU A 459 1.29 2.69 -27.07
C LEU A 459 1.85 3.97 -27.71
N SER A 460 1.02 4.78 -28.38
CA SER A 460 1.45 6.04 -28.99
C SER A 460 1.95 7.06 -27.96
N GLU A 461 1.28 7.18 -26.81
CA GLU A 461 1.72 8.10 -25.75
C GLU A 461 3.03 7.64 -25.12
N LEU A 462 3.15 6.33 -24.86
CA LEU A 462 4.36 5.75 -24.27
C LEU A 462 5.58 5.90 -25.19
N ARG A 463 5.39 5.68 -26.50
CA ARG A 463 6.43 5.91 -27.51
C ARG A 463 6.85 7.38 -27.55
N ALA A 464 5.88 8.30 -27.57
CA ALA A 464 6.15 9.73 -27.57
C ALA A 464 6.94 10.16 -26.34
N ALA A 465 6.51 9.72 -25.16
CA ALA A 465 7.18 9.95 -23.90
C ALA A 465 8.63 9.44 -23.91
N VAL A 466 8.85 8.15 -24.23
CA VAL A 466 10.20 7.55 -24.26
C VAL A 466 11.13 8.25 -25.24
N THR A 467 10.63 8.60 -26.42
CA THR A 467 11.40 9.31 -27.45
C THR A 467 11.83 10.70 -26.98
N CYS A 468 10.92 11.44 -26.35
CA CYS A 468 11.18 12.80 -25.88
C CYS A 468 11.99 12.85 -24.58
N ILE A 469 11.90 11.82 -23.74
CA ILE A 469 12.71 11.68 -22.52
C ILE A 469 14.18 11.40 -22.88
N GLY A 470 14.40 10.55 -23.87
CA GLY A 470 15.73 10.19 -24.36
C GLY A 470 16.42 9.09 -23.55
N GLY A 471 17.29 8.35 -24.26
CA GLY A 471 17.98 7.15 -23.75
C GLY A 471 18.75 7.36 -22.43
N PRO A 472 19.63 8.37 -22.30
CA PRO A 472 20.46 8.53 -21.12
C PRO A 472 19.67 8.68 -19.81
N CYS A 473 18.57 9.44 -19.83
CA CYS A 473 17.75 9.58 -18.64
C CYS A 473 16.88 8.36 -18.40
N LEU A 474 16.33 7.72 -19.43
CA LEU A 474 15.60 6.45 -19.25
C LEU A 474 16.50 5.39 -18.61
N ALA A 475 17.75 5.28 -19.05
CA ALA A 475 18.71 4.36 -18.46
C ALA A 475 19.00 4.71 -16.99
N SER A 476 19.17 5.99 -16.67
CA SER A 476 19.35 6.43 -15.27
C SER A 476 18.11 6.14 -14.41
N PHE A 477 16.92 6.46 -14.92
CA PHE A 477 15.63 6.21 -14.28
C PHE A 477 15.42 4.73 -13.99
N CYS A 478 15.58 3.86 -15.01
CA CYS A 478 15.47 2.41 -14.85
C CYS A 478 16.51 1.86 -13.87
N ARG A 479 17.73 2.42 -13.83
CA ARG A 479 18.75 2.05 -12.84
C ARG A 479 18.28 2.31 -11.40
N HIS A 480 17.70 3.48 -11.13
CA HIS A 480 17.26 3.85 -9.78
C HIS A 480 16.10 2.98 -9.30
N LEU A 481 15.11 2.70 -10.17
CA LEU A 481 14.03 1.78 -9.85
C LEU A 481 14.52 0.33 -9.69
N ALA A 482 15.48 -0.12 -10.49
CA ALA A 482 16.06 -1.46 -10.30
C ALA A 482 16.84 -1.56 -8.98
N GLN A 483 17.56 -0.51 -8.57
CA GLN A 483 18.35 -0.51 -7.34
C GLN A 483 17.49 -0.46 -6.08
N ASP A 484 16.38 0.29 -6.10
CA ASP A 484 15.54 0.48 -4.92
C ASP A 484 14.10 0.82 -5.32
N TYR A 485 13.41 -0.14 -5.94
CA TYR A 485 12.03 0.02 -6.42
C TYR A 485 11.11 0.55 -5.31
N ARG A 486 11.23 0.01 -4.10
CA ARG A 486 10.39 0.39 -2.95
C ARG A 486 10.46 1.88 -2.61
N SER A 487 11.66 2.45 -2.61
CA SER A 487 11.83 3.87 -2.25
C SER A 487 11.53 4.82 -3.40
N TRP A 488 11.58 4.33 -4.64
CA TRP A 488 11.47 5.17 -5.83
C TRP A 488 10.12 5.00 -6.56
N SER A 489 9.33 3.96 -6.30
CA SER A 489 8.06 3.71 -6.98
C SER A 489 6.94 4.72 -6.69
N SER A 490 7.19 5.71 -5.84
CA SER A 490 6.21 6.73 -5.45
C SER A 490 6.81 8.14 -5.44
N GLY A 491 5.91 9.13 -5.45
CA GLY A 491 6.24 10.55 -5.40
C GLY A 491 6.88 11.09 -6.68
N MET A 492 6.64 10.44 -7.82
CA MET A 492 6.96 10.99 -9.14
C MET A 492 6.16 12.28 -9.40
N PRO A 493 6.65 13.19 -10.26
CA PRO A 493 5.90 14.40 -10.65
C PRO A 493 4.53 14.07 -11.26
N ASP A 494 3.54 14.91 -10.99
CA ASP A 494 2.15 14.70 -11.42
C ASP A 494 2.01 14.59 -12.94
N LEU A 495 2.67 15.50 -13.67
CA LEU A 495 2.60 15.60 -15.13
C LEU A 495 3.92 15.20 -15.79
N LEU A 496 3.80 14.39 -16.83
CA LEU A 496 4.83 14.20 -17.84
C LEU A 496 4.35 14.86 -19.14
N LEU A 497 5.07 15.88 -19.56
CA LEU A 497 4.82 16.62 -20.78
C LEU A 497 5.88 16.30 -21.82
N TRP A 498 5.52 16.33 -23.09
CA TRP A 498 6.44 16.18 -24.21
C TRP A 498 6.03 17.07 -25.38
N ARG A 499 7.01 17.42 -26.20
CA ARG A 499 6.82 18.19 -27.44
C ARG A 499 7.85 17.76 -28.47
N PHE A 500 7.40 17.56 -29.71
CA PHE A 500 8.29 17.28 -30.83
C PHE A 500 8.68 18.58 -31.56
N HIS A 501 9.96 18.68 -31.88
CA HIS A 501 10.56 19.69 -32.75
C HIS A 501 10.92 19.01 -34.08
N GLY A 502 9.94 18.92 -34.99
CA GLY A 502 10.07 18.15 -36.24
C GLY A 502 10.01 16.64 -36.00
N ASN A 503 10.61 15.85 -36.90
CA ASN A 503 10.40 14.40 -36.91
C ASN A 503 11.33 13.59 -36.00
N TYR A 504 12.44 14.16 -35.53
CA TYR A 504 13.53 13.39 -34.89
C TYR A 504 14.06 13.97 -33.58
N ARG A 505 13.51 15.10 -33.12
CA ARG A 505 13.88 15.69 -31.83
C ARG A 505 12.63 15.97 -31.04
N GLY A 506 12.62 15.53 -29.79
CA GLY A 506 11.60 15.87 -28.83
C GLY A 506 12.23 16.37 -27.55
N GLU A 507 11.44 17.05 -26.74
CA GLU A 507 11.79 17.41 -25.39
C GLU A 507 10.70 16.96 -24.45
N ALA A 508 11.09 16.49 -23.27
CA ALA A 508 10.20 16.17 -22.18
C ALA A 508 10.35 17.20 -21.04
N LYS A 509 9.24 17.47 -20.37
CA LYS A 509 9.18 18.33 -19.19
C LYS A 509 8.40 17.63 -18.09
N LEU A 510 8.93 17.71 -16.88
CA LEU A 510 8.29 17.21 -15.68
C LEU A 510 7.71 18.35 -14.87
N VAL A 511 6.43 18.24 -14.53
CA VAL A 511 5.73 19.27 -13.76
C VAL A 511 5.05 18.64 -12.57
N GLU A 512 5.43 19.12 -11.39
CA GLU A 512 4.74 18.82 -10.14
C GLU A 512 3.75 19.94 -9.83
N VAL A 513 2.46 19.63 -9.75
CA VAL A 513 1.39 20.61 -9.63
C VAL A 513 1.02 20.76 -8.16
N LYS A 514 1.04 21.99 -7.67
CA LYS A 514 0.69 22.32 -6.29
C LYS A 514 -0.47 23.30 -6.23
N GLY A 515 -1.48 22.93 -5.45
CA GLY A 515 -2.51 23.86 -5.06
C GLY A 515 -1.95 24.98 -4.16
N PRO A 516 -2.72 26.06 -3.93
CA PRO A 516 -2.24 27.26 -3.22
C PRO A 516 -1.69 27.04 -1.80
N ARG A 517 -2.02 25.90 -1.17
CA ARG A 517 -1.62 25.55 0.20
C ARG A 517 -0.72 24.32 0.26
N ASP A 518 -0.44 23.70 -0.87
CA ASP A 518 0.33 22.47 -0.93
C ASP A 518 1.83 22.75 -1.01
N ARG A 519 2.62 21.80 -0.53
CA ARG A 519 4.08 21.86 -0.58
C ARG A 519 4.61 20.59 -1.20
N LEU A 520 5.76 20.70 -1.84
CA LEU A 520 6.53 19.54 -2.31
C LEU A 520 6.86 18.61 -1.14
N SER A 521 6.45 17.36 -1.26
CA SER A 521 6.90 16.31 -0.35
C SER A 521 8.40 16.07 -0.51
N GLU A 522 9.02 15.48 0.50
CA GLU A 522 10.46 15.18 0.46
C GLU A 522 10.80 14.12 -0.59
N GLN A 523 9.85 13.22 -0.89
CA GLN A 523 9.99 12.23 -1.96
C GLN A 523 9.95 12.87 -3.36
N GLN A 524 8.99 13.79 -3.59
CA GLN A 524 8.93 14.57 -4.84
C GLN A 524 10.18 15.39 -5.04
N ARG A 525 10.72 16.00 -3.98
CA ARG A 525 12.01 16.70 -4.04
C ARG A 525 13.16 15.77 -4.41
N ALA A 526 13.20 14.56 -3.86
CA ALA A 526 14.22 13.57 -4.20
C ALA A 526 14.17 13.22 -5.70
N TRP A 527 12.96 13.00 -6.24
CA TRP A 527 12.77 12.76 -7.67
C TRP A 527 13.18 13.94 -8.54
N LEU A 528 12.73 15.15 -8.22
CA LEU A 528 13.07 16.35 -8.99
C LEU A 528 14.59 16.58 -9.01
N LEU A 529 15.27 16.48 -7.86
CA LEU A 529 16.73 16.63 -7.80
C LEU A 529 17.44 15.56 -8.63
N LEU A 530 17.02 14.30 -8.51
CA LEU A 530 17.61 13.20 -9.27
C LEU A 530 17.45 13.39 -10.77
N LEU A 531 16.27 13.76 -11.23
CA LEU A 531 15.97 13.94 -12.66
C LEU A 531 16.72 15.16 -13.21
N MET A 532 16.80 16.25 -12.45
CA MET A 532 17.62 17.41 -12.81
C MET A 532 19.12 17.07 -12.93
N ASP A 533 19.63 16.12 -12.13
CA ASP A 533 21.01 15.62 -12.25
C ASP A 533 21.20 14.73 -13.49
N CYS A 534 20.13 14.11 -13.99
CA CYS A 534 20.09 13.36 -15.25
C CYS A 534 19.88 14.26 -16.49
N GLY A 535 19.80 15.58 -16.31
CA GLY A 535 19.61 16.55 -17.40
C GLY A 535 18.16 16.87 -17.74
N PHE A 536 17.18 16.52 -16.88
CA PHE A 536 15.77 16.83 -17.11
C PHE A 536 15.42 18.27 -16.76
N ASN A 537 14.54 18.85 -17.59
CA ASN A 537 13.83 20.07 -17.26
C ASN A 537 12.67 19.74 -16.31
N ALA A 538 12.78 20.18 -15.06
CA ALA A 538 11.82 19.92 -14.00
C ALA A 538 11.31 21.22 -13.39
N GLU A 539 9.99 21.34 -13.27
CA GLU A 539 9.26 22.54 -12.83
C GLU A 539 8.26 22.17 -11.73
N ALA A 540 7.99 23.13 -10.84
CA ALA A 540 6.89 23.08 -9.90
C ALA A 540 5.87 24.15 -10.31
N ASP A 541 4.64 23.74 -10.61
CA ASP A 541 3.58 24.68 -10.99
C ASP A 541 2.69 24.97 -9.78
N ILE A 542 2.52 26.25 -9.46
CA ILE A 542 1.81 26.74 -8.28
C ILE A 542 0.62 27.55 -8.74
N ASP A 543 -0.58 27.01 -8.54
CA ASP A 543 -1.80 27.74 -8.85
C ASP A 543 -2.06 28.85 -7.81
N ARG A 544 -2.43 30.05 -8.29
CA ARG A 544 -2.82 31.19 -7.44
C ARG A 544 -4.29 31.53 -7.56
N GLU A 545 -4.95 31.65 -6.41
CA GLU A 545 -6.30 32.24 -6.32
C GLU A 545 -6.28 33.71 -6.75
N ASN A 546 -7.13 34.06 -7.72
CA ASN A 546 -7.36 35.46 -8.08
C ASN A 546 -8.26 36.14 -7.04
N ARG A 547 -7.68 36.59 -5.91
CA ARG A 547 -8.43 37.31 -4.86
C ARG A 547 -8.61 38.78 -5.24
N LYS A 548 -9.79 39.13 -5.78
CA LYS A 548 -10.30 40.49 -5.60
C LYS A 548 -10.79 40.65 -4.14
N GLY A 549 -9.89 41.16 -3.29
CA GLY A 549 -10.19 41.79 -2.00
C GLY A 549 -10.63 40.87 -0.84
N ALA A 550 -9.70 40.52 0.05
CA ALA A 550 -9.89 40.46 1.50
C ALA A 550 -8.60 39.93 2.17
N GLY A 551 -8.04 40.73 3.08
CA GLY A 551 -6.92 40.34 3.93
C GLY A 551 -7.34 39.32 4.98
N GLY A 552 -6.38 38.52 5.44
CA GLY A 552 -6.58 37.58 6.53
C GLY A 552 -5.37 36.65 6.69
N GLY A 553 -4.73 36.74 7.85
CA GLY A 553 -3.40 36.19 8.13
C GLY A 553 -3.27 34.67 8.10
N ALA A 554 -2.02 34.25 7.91
CA ALA A 554 -1.61 32.85 7.91
C ALA A 554 -1.42 32.35 9.35
N LEU A 555 -2.16 31.32 9.73
CA LEU A 555 -1.82 30.44 10.85
C LEU A 555 -1.35 29.11 10.27
N SER A 556 -0.10 28.76 10.59
CA SER A 556 0.51 27.48 10.24
C SER A 556 0.15 26.42 11.29
N LEU A 557 -0.55 25.36 10.87
CA LEU A 557 -0.68 24.11 11.63
C LEU A 557 0.17 23.02 10.96
N PRO A 558 0.82 22.13 11.73
CA PRO A 558 1.73 21.13 11.20
C PRO A 558 0.98 20.00 10.48
N PHE A 559 1.25 19.87 9.18
CA PHE A 559 0.84 18.77 8.31
C PHE A 559 1.81 17.59 8.54
N PHE A 560 1.45 16.61 9.37
CA PHE A 560 2.24 15.37 9.54
C PHE A 560 1.41 14.07 9.51
N ALA A 561 0.09 14.12 9.31
CA ALA A 561 -0.76 12.93 9.36
C ALA A 561 -0.86 12.13 8.04
N PHE A 562 -0.63 12.76 6.88
CA PHE A 562 -0.93 12.13 5.57
C PHE A 562 0.14 11.16 5.05
N GLN A 563 1.43 11.41 5.29
CA GLN A 563 2.51 10.49 4.86
C GLN A 563 2.56 9.21 5.70
N THR A 564 2.23 9.32 7.00
CA THR A 564 2.16 8.18 7.91
C THR A 564 1.06 7.21 7.48
N LEU A 565 -0.13 7.73 7.12
CA LEU A 565 -1.20 6.89 6.58
C LEU A 565 -0.81 6.23 5.26
N GLN A 566 -0.16 6.92 4.31
CA GLN A 566 0.14 6.35 3.00
C GLN A 566 1.19 5.21 3.08
N ILE A 567 2.18 5.33 3.97
CA ILE A 567 3.19 4.26 4.25
C ILE A 567 2.53 3.10 5.01
N ILE A 568 1.61 3.38 5.94
CA ILE A 568 0.89 2.35 6.68
C ILE A 568 -0.12 1.63 5.77
N THR A 569 -0.94 2.34 4.99
CA THR A 569 -1.92 1.75 4.08
C THR A 569 -1.27 0.91 2.99
N THR A 570 -0.12 1.33 2.42
CA THR A 570 0.64 0.47 1.50
C THR A 570 1.37 -0.69 2.20
N SER A 571 1.66 -0.57 3.51
CA SER A 571 2.33 -1.63 4.28
C SER A 571 1.38 -2.69 4.84
N PHE A 572 0.10 -2.38 5.02
CA PHE A 572 -0.96 -3.33 5.41
C PHE A 572 -1.74 -3.88 4.20
N GLN A 573 -1.67 -3.23 3.03
CA GLN A 573 -2.16 -3.76 1.75
C GLN A 573 -1.58 -5.12 1.36
N SER A 574 -0.42 -5.50 1.92
CA SER A 574 0.18 -6.81 1.66
C SER A 574 -0.60 -7.99 2.24
N PHE A 575 -1.61 -7.77 3.10
CA PHE A 575 -2.53 -8.76 3.70
C PHE A 575 -3.79 -8.01 4.17
N PRO A 576 -4.84 -7.79 3.36
CA PRO A 576 -6.11 -7.27 3.85
C PRO A 576 -6.68 -8.28 4.86
N PHE A 577 -6.86 -7.82 6.10
CA PHE A 577 -7.24 -8.65 7.24
C PHE A 577 -8.75 -8.78 7.42
N HIS A 578 -9.53 -8.60 6.37
CA HIS A 578 -10.99 -8.69 6.50
C HIS A 578 -11.43 -10.15 6.55
N HIS A 579 -11.91 -10.59 7.71
CA HIS A 579 -12.76 -11.77 7.80
C HIS A 579 -13.97 -11.56 6.89
N LYS A 580 -14.10 -12.41 5.86
CA LYS A 580 -15.34 -12.54 5.10
C LYS A 580 -16.40 -13.14 6.04
N PRO A 581 -17.69 -12.78 5.90
CA PRO A 581 -18.73 -13.39 6.71
C PRO A 581 -18.69 -14.91 6.57
N SER A 582 -18.63 -15.62 7.70
CA SER A 582 -18.48 -17.08 7.76
C SER A 582 -19.83 -17.82 7.78
N VAL A 583 -20.94 -17.08 7.94
CA VAL A 583 -22.33 -17.59 7.96
C VAL A 583 -23.07 -17.17 6.69
N PHE A 584 -23.82 -18.11 6.12
CA PHE A 584 -24.61 -17.90 4.91
C PHE A 584 -26.01 -18.48 5.07
N ARG A 585 -27.01 -17.84 4.45
CA ARG A 585 -28.34 -18.45 4.27
C ARG A 585 -28.21 -19.62 3.29
N TYR A 586 -28.75 -20.79 3.63
CA TYR A 586 -28.63 -22.01 2.82
C TYR A 586 -29.11 -21.84 1.37
N ASN A 587 -30.14 -21.02 1.15
CA ASN A 587 -30.71 -20.77 -0.18
C ASN A 587 -29.86 -19.90 -1.12
N TYR A 588 -28.76 -19.29 -0.63
CA TYR A 588 -27.88 -18.43 -1.44
C TYR A 588 -26.57 -19.09 -1.90
N MET A 589 -26.30 -20.35 -1.52
CA MET A 589 -25.09 -21.09 -1.97
C MET A 589 -25.20 -21.72 -3.37
N PHE A 590 -26.24 -21.36 -4.15
CA PHE A 590 -26.57 -22.00 -5.43
C PHE A 590 -26.39 -21.11 -6.67
N GLN A 591 -25.57 -20.05 -6.60
CA GLN A 591 -25.13 -19.28 -7.78
C GLN A 591 -23.61 -19.23 -7.90
#